data_AF-A0A843ETE0-F1
#
_entry.id   AF-A0A843ETE0-F1
#
_cell.length_a   1.000
_cell.length_b   1.000
_cell.length_c   1.000
_cell.angle_alpha   90.00
_cell.angle_beta   90.00
_cell.angle_gamma   90.00
#
_symmetry.space_group_name_H-M   'P 1'
#
loop_
_entity.id
_entity.type
_entity.pdbx_description
1 polymer ?
#
loop_
_entity_poly.entity_id
_entity_poly.type
_entity_poly.pdbx_seq_one_letter_code
_entity_poly.pdbx_strand_id
1 'polypeptide(L)'
;EDGNPVEFVLSQGKIELSHDVLTRLSDRSSALSVVLKTVEISSLNEDIRVNVPEGAVVFSISLESMGDYIHELGGIARITLPISLTEDNLSLWYMDDSGVMHKVEDTVFSDGSVSFTTDHLSYYIVGPTPVSNSNGFSLLYVAVIVIAISGVLTIAVILLRKSKHNL
;
A
#
# COMPACT_ATOMS: atom_id res chain seq x y z
N GLU A 1 10.25 -10.71 -27.02
CA GLU A 1 11.18 -10.86 -25.88
C GLU A 1 10.56 -10.12 -24.73
N ASP A 2 10.36 -10.78 -23.59
CA ASP A 2 10.10 -10.04 -22.34
C ASP A 2 11.35 -9.20 -22.09
N GLY A 3 11.21 -7.87 -22.15
CA GLY A 3 12.33 -6.98 -21.90
C GLY A 3 12.90 -7.20 -20.51
N ASN A 4 14.20 -6.97 -20.36
CA ASN A 4 14.84 -7.06 -19.04
C ASN A 4 14.25 -5.98 -18.10
N PRO A 5 14.01 -6.30 -16.81
CA PRO A 5 13.59 -5.30 -15.84
C PRO A 5 14.67 -4.22 -15.65
N VAL A 6 14.27 -3.03 -15.22
CA VAL A 6 15.19 -1.95 -14.85
C VAL A 6 15.27 -1.85 -13.32
N GLU A 7 16.48 -2.00 -12.78
CA GLU A 7 16.77 -1.84 -11.35
C GLU A 7 17.19 -0.40 -11.03
N PHE A 8 16.56 0.18 -10.01
CA PHE A 8 16.96 1.40 -9.33
C PHE A 8 17.54 1.03 -7.97
N VAL A 9 18.83 1.30 -7.75
CA VAL A 9 19.48 1.17 -6.46
C VAL A 9 19.48 2.53 -5.77
N LEU A 10 18.70 2.65 -4.70
CA LEU A 10 18.52 3.87 -3.92
C LEU A 10 19.15 3.68 -2.53
N SER A 11 19.41 4.79 -1.83
CA SER A 11 20.03 4.75 -0.49
C SER A 11 19.21 3.95 0.53
N GLN A 12 17.89 3.87 0.32
CA GLN A 12 16.94 3.23 1.23
C GLN A 12 16.43 1.88 0.70
N GLY A 13 16.93 1.37 -0.41
CA GLY A 13 16.48 0.09 -0.98
C GLY A 13 16.61 -0.01 -2.49
N LYS A 14 16.01 -1.06 -3.05
CA LYS A 14 16.01 -1.36 -4.49
C LYS A 14 14.59 -1.45 -5.01
N ILE A 15 14.41 -0.99 -6.24
CA ILE A 15 13.16 -1.12 -6.99
C ILE A 15 13.51 -1.69 -8.36
N GLU A 16 12.95 -2.83 -8.72
CA GLU A 16 13.04 -3.39 -10.07
C GLU A 16 11.69 -3.24 -10.74
N LEU A 17 11.62 -2.49 -11.83
CA LEU A 17 10.40 -2.33 -12.62
C LEU A 17 10.40 -3.34 -13.77
N SER A 18 9.34 -4.14 -13.89
CA SER A 18 9.16 -5.04 -15.03
C SER A 18 8.98 -4.28 -16.35
N HIS A 19 9.18 -4.99 -17.45
CA HIS A 19 9.01 -4.43 -18.80
C HIS A 19 7.61 -3.87 -19.05
N ASP A 20 6.57 -4.47 -18.48
CA ASP A 20 5.18 -4.00 -18.60
C ASP A 20 5.00 -2.61 -17.98
N VAL A 21 5.59 -2.41 -16.79
CA VAL A 21 5.60 -1.10 -16.12
C VAL A 21 6.33 -0.09 -16.99
N LEU A 22 7.50 -0.42 -17.52
CA LEU A 22 8.28 0.48 -18.36
C LEU A 22 7.56 0.84 -19.66
N THR A 23 6.85 -0.10 -20.27
CA THR A 23 6.03 0.13 -21.47
C THR A 23 4.93 1.14 -21.18
N ARG A 24 4.19 0.95 -20.09
CA ARG A 24 3.12 1.87 -19.67
C ARG A 24 3.65 3.27 -19.34
N LEU A 25 4.86 3.36 -18.79
CA LEU A 25 5.49 4.64 -18.46
C LEU A 25 6.05 5.35 -19.71
N SER A 26 6.48 4.60 -20.73
CA SER A 26 7.04 5.16 -21.97
C SER A 26 6.04 6.05 -22.71
N ASP A 27 4.74 5.74 -22.61
CA ASP A 27 3.65 6.55 -23.17
C ASP A 27 3.56 7.96 -22.56
N ARG A 28 4.20 8.21 -21.41
CA ARG A 28 4.09 9.46 -20.66
C ARG A 28 5.13 10.53 -21.06
N SER A 29 6.05 10.22 -21.99
CA SER A 29 7.03 11.12 -22.62
C SER A 29 7.67 12.21 -21.73
N SER A 30 7.95 11.88 -20.46
CA SER A 30 8.41 12.82 -19.45
C SER A 30 9.40 12.17 -18.47
N ALA A 31 10.13 13.01 -17.74
CA ALA A 31 11.03 12.55 -16.70
C ALA A 31 10.25 11.84 -15.58
N LEU A 32 10.83 10.74 -15.10
CA LEU A 32 10.29 9.93 -14.02
C LEU A 32 11.08 10.19 -12.74
N SER A 33 10.38 10.46 -11.65
CA SER A 33 10.98 10.56 -10.31
C SER A 33 10.58 9.33 -9.51
N VAL A 34 11.58 8.60 -9.03
CA VAL A 34 11.41 7.42 -8.19
C VAL A 34 11.81 7.81 -6.76
N VAL A 35 10.91 7.65 -5.80
CA VAL A 35 11.18 7.96 -4.40
C VAL A 35 10.93 6.72 -3.56
N LEU A 36 11.93 6.40 -2.73
CA LEU A 36 11.85 5.37 -1.71
C LEU A 36 12.46 5.97 -0.44
N LYS A 37 11.65 6.09 0.61
CA LYS A 37 12.06 6.71 1.87
C LYS A 37 11.49 5.97 3.07
N THR A 38 12.28 5.90 4.13
CA THR A 38 11.77 5.59 5.47
C THR A 38 11.06 6.82 6.02
N VAL A 39 9.89 6.64 6.62
CA VAL A 39 9.05 7.70 7.14
C VAL A 39 9.03 7.64 8.66
N GLU A 40 9.22 8.79 9.31
CA GLU A 40 9.03 8.91 10.74
C GLU A 40 7.54 8.77 11.08
N ILE A 41 7.18 7.80 11.93
CA ILE A 41 5.78 7.50 12.28
C ILE A 41 5.05 8.72 12.85
N SER A 42 5.76 9.58 13.59
CA SER A 42 5.23 10.84 14.13
C SER A 42 4.80 11.84 13.05
N SER A 43 5.38 11.75 11.84
CA SER A 43 5.07 12.62 10.69
C SER A 43 3.87 12.13 9.87
N LEU A 44 3.37 10.92 10.14
CA LEU A 44 2.18 10.38 9.48
C LEU A 44 0.93 11.08 10.01
N ASN A 45 -0.10 11.13 9.16
CA ASN A 45 -1.45 11.52 9.59
C ASN A 45 -1.93 10.61 10.73
N GLU A 46 -2.73 11.14 11.66
CA GLU A 46 -3.30 10.39 12.79
C GLU A 46 -4.04 9.13 12.35
N ASP A 47 -4.82 9.22 11.27
CA ASP A 47 -5.60 8.10 10.73
C ASP A 47 -4.72 6.93 10.28
N ILE A 48 -3.51 7.24 9.83
CA ILE A 48 -2.50 6.25 9.43
C ILE A 48 -1.77 5.73 10.67
N ARG A 49 -1.33 6.67 11.52
CA ARG A 49 -0.46 6.41 12.66
C ARG A 49 -1.09 5.46 13.67
N VAL A 50 -2.40 5.55 13.89
CA VAL A 50 -3.13 4.68 14.84
C VAL A 50 -3.09 3.20 14.44
N ASN A 51 -2.89 2.90 13.15
CA ASN A 51 -2.84 1.54 12.61
C ASN A 51 -1.41 0.98 12.52
N VAL A 52 -0.38 1.79 12.74
CA VAL A 52 1.01 1.37 12.69
C VAL A 52 1.39 0.71 14.03
N PRO A 53 1.85 -0.55 14.04
CA PRO A 53 2.30 -1.22 15.26
C PRO A 53 3.47 -0.49 15.91
N GLU A 54 3.53 -0.51 17.24
CA GLU A 54 4.72 -0.06 17.95
C GLU A 54 5.95 -0.85 17.49
N GLY A 55 7.08 -0.17 17.30
CA GLY A 55 8.32 -0.78 16.81
C GLY A 55 8.36 -1.05 15.31
N ALA A 56 7.29 -0.78 14.56
CA ALA A 56 7.30 -0.94 13.11
C ALA A 56 8.17 0.11 12.39
N VAL A 57 8.59 -0.21 11.17
CA VAL A 57 9.25 0.70 10.24
C VAL A 57 8.31 0.95 9.07
N VAL A 58 8.12 2.23 8.72
CA VAL A 58 7.25 2.65 7.63
C VAL A 58 8.09 3.14 6.47
N PHE A 59 7.79 2.65 5.28
CA PHE A 59 8.39 3.06 4.02
C PHE A 59 7.33 3.71 3.14
N SER A 60 7.69 4.79 2.47
CA SER A 60 6.89 5.40 1.41
C SER A 60 7.62 5.16 0.10
N ILE A 61 6.90 4.53 -0.82
CA ILE A 61 7.39 4.25 -2.17
C ILE A 61 6.46 4.98 -3.12
N SER A 62 7.01 5.79 -4.01
CA SER A 62 6.22 6.54 -4.97
C SER A 62 6.95 6.71 -6.29
N LEU A 63 6.17 6.79 -7.35
CA LEU A 63 6.62 7.09 -8.69
C LEU A 63 5.86 8.31 -9.18
N GLU A 64 6.57 9.30 -9.70
CA GLU A 64 5.98 10.56 -10.14
C GLU A 64 6.39 10.87 -11.58
N SER A 65 5.44 11.37 -12.36
CA SER A 65 5.64 11.85 -13.73
C SER A 65 4.89 13.17 -13.89
N MET A 66 5.61 14.25 -14.21
CA MET A 66 5.05 15.60 -14.39
C MET A 66 4.20 16.16 -13.22
N GLY A 67 4.47 15.77 -11.97
CA GLY A 67 3.67 16.19 -10.81
C GLY A 67 2.56 15.21 -10.43
N ASP A 68 2.28 14.22 -11.26
CA ASP A 68 1.26 13.20 -10.99
C ASP A 68 1.88 11.95 -10.36
N TYR A 69 1.32 11.52 -9.23
CA TYR A 69 1.68 10.26 -8.60
C TYR A 69 1.08 9.07 -9.37
N ILE A 70 1.92 8.08 -9.64
CA ILE A 70 1.56 6.82 -10.26
C ILE A 70 1.44 5.79 -9.14
N HIS A 71 0.19 5.57 -8.72
CA HIS A 71 -0.14 4.56 -7.72
C HIS A 71 -0.20 3.17 -8.34
N GLU A 72 -0.91 3.02 -9.45
CA GLU A 72 -1.07 1.75 -10.17
C GLU A 72 -0.01 1.60 -11.27
N LEU A 73 0.80 0.55 -11.18
CA LEU A 73 1.93 0.32 -12.09
C LEU A 73 1.52 -0.34 -13.40
N GLY A 74 0.37 -1.04 -13.44
CA GLY A 74 -0.08 -1.79 -14.62
C GLY A 74 0.89 -2.90 -15.06
N GLY A 75 1.64 -3.42 -14.09
CA GLY A 75 2.69 -4.43 -14.20
C GLY A 75 3.27 -4.64 -12.81
N ILE A 76 4.33 -5.45 -12.69
CA ILE A 76 4.91 -5.79 -11.37
C ILE A 76 6.20 -5.03 -11.12
N ALA A 77 6.40 -4.57 -9.88
CA ALA A 77 7.68 -4.15 -9.35
C ALA A 77 8.15 -5.14 -8.27
N ARG A 78 9.46 -5.43 -8.23
CA ARG A 78 10.10 -6.07 -7.08
C ARG A 78 10.73 -4.99 -6.21
N ILE A 79 10.42 -5.03 -4.93
CA ILE A 79 10.96 -4.11 -3.94
C ILE A 79 11.89 -4.90 -3.03
N THR A 80 13.03 -4.29 -2.66
CA THR A 80 13.89 -4.80 -1.59
C THR A 80 14.25 -3.67 -0.65
N LEU A 81 13.91 -3.81 0.63
CA LEU A 81 14.12 -2.80 1.66
C LEU A 81 15.07 -3.34 2.72
N PRO A 82 16.15 -2.63 3.07
CA PRO A 82 16.94 -2.96 4.24
C PRO A 82 16.11 -2.70 5.50
N ILE A 83 16.16 -3.64 6.45
CA ILE A 83 15.47 -3.54 7.73
C ILE A 83 16.45 -3.85 8.87
N SER A 84 16.33 -3.09 9.97
CA SER A 84 17.13 -3.31 11.18
C SER A 84 16.39 -4.09 12.27
N LEU A 85 15.19 -4.59 11.95
CA LEU A 85 14.36 -5.33 12.90
C LEU A 85 14.90 -6.75 13.07
N THR A 86 14.98 -7.21 14.33
CA THR A 86 15.53 -8.52 14.71
C THR A 86 14.48 -9.44 15.32
N GLU A 87 13.21 -9.07 15.22
CA GLU A 87 12.11 -9.86 15.76
C GLU A 87 11.78 -11.07 14.88
N ASP A 88 11.39 -12.18 15.49
CA ASP A 88 11.09 -13.43 14.78
C ASP A 88 9.70 -13.44 14.10
N ASN A 89 8.81 -12.49 14.45
CA ASN A 89 7.41 -12.44 13.99
C ASN A 89 7.12 -11.21 13.12
N LEU A 90 8.04 -10.89 12.21
CA LEU A 90 7.83 -9.80 11.26
C LEU A 90 6.84 -10.19 10.18
N SER A 91 6.08 -9.18 9.73
CA SER A 91 5.27 -9.25 8.54
C SER A 91 5.34 -7.91 7.81
N LEU A 92 5.00 -7.94 6.53
CA LEU A 92 4.91 -6.78 5.68
C LEU A 92 3.44 -6.52 5.38
N TRP A 93 3.05 -5.26 5.48
CA TRP A 93 1.74 -4.78 5.08
C TRP A 93 1.87 -3.60 4.13
N TYR A 94 0.93 -3.46 3.22
CA TYR A 94 0.65 -2.18 2.61
C TYR A 94 -0.60 -1.58 3.25
N MET A 95 -0.69 -0.26 3.23
CA MET A 95 -1.87 0.44 3.70
C MET A 95 -2.56 1.09 2.51
N ASP A 96 -3.88 0.96 2.43
CA ASP A 96 -4.66 1.64 1.39
C ASP A 96 -5.06 3.07 1.83
N ASP A 97 -5.68 3.81 0.91
CA ASP A 97 -6.13 5.19 1.13
C ASP A 97 -7.19 5.33 2.24
N SER A 98 -7.84 4.23 2.65
CA SER A 98 -8.78 4.19 3.76
C SER A 98 -8.11 3.91 5.11
N GLY A 99 -6.79 3.72 5.12
CA GLY A 99 -6.01 3.37 6.31
C GLY A 99 -6.06 1.89 6.67
N VAL A 100 -6.62 1.03 5.81
CA VAL A 100 -6.70 -0.41 6.06
C VAL A 100 -5.37 -1.07 5.69
N MET A 101 -4.87 -1.90 6.61
CA MET A 101 -3.63 -2.66 6.46
C MET A 101 -3.90 -4.01 5.79
N HIS A 102 -3.22 -4.27 4.69
CA HIS A 102 -3.31 -5.49 3.90
C HIS A 102 -1.98 -6.22 3.96
N LYS A 103 -2.00 -7.49 4.37
CA LYS A 103 -0.79 -8.30 4.45
C LYS A 103 -0.27 -8.63 3.06
N VAL A 104 1.03 -8.45 2.85
CA VAL A 104 1.72 -8.83 1.61
C VAL A 104 2.18 -10.29 1.76
N GLU A 105 1.52 -11.23 1.09
CA GLU A 105 1.73 -12.66 1.32
C GLU A 105 3.02 -13.21 0.67
N ASP A 106 3.50 -12.62 -0.41
CA ASP A 106 4.71 -13.03 -1.14
C ASP A 106 6.00 -12.40 -0.58
N THR A 107 5.99 -12.09 0.72
CA THR A 107 7.10 -11.42 1.40
C THR A 107 8.20 -12.40 1.79
N VAL A 108 9.45 -12.04 1.51
CA VAL A 108 10.66 -12.79 1.89
C VAL A 108 11.51 -11.92 2.81
N PHE A 109 11.75 -12.40 4.03
CA PHE A 109 12.69 -11.81 4.97
C PHE A 109 14.02 -12.59 4.93
N SER A 110 15.11 -11.92 4.60
CA SER A 110 16.43 -12.55 4.50
C SER A 110 17.55 -11.51 4.60
N ASP A 111 18.64 -11.85 5.28
CA ASP A 111 19.88 -11.07 5.34
C ASP A 111 19.69 -9.58 5.73
N GLY A 112 18.83 -9.31 6.71
CA GLY A 112 18.55 -7.93 7.15
C GLY A 112 17.77 -7.12 6.11
N SER A 113 17.02 -7.79 5.24
CA SER A 113 16.16 -7.16 4.24
C SER A 113 14.81 -7.84 4.15
N VAL A 114 13.84 -7.10 3.61
CA VAL A 114 12.56 -7.63 3.17
C VAL A 114 12.43 -7.42 1.66
N SER A 115 12.02 -8.45 0.94
CA SER A 115 11.73 -8.40 -0.49
C SER A 115 10.33 -8.90 -0.79
N PHE A 116 9.64 -8.25 -1.71
CA PHE A 116 8.27 -8.56 -2.11
C PHE A 116 8.01 -8.04 -3.52
N THR A 117 6.89 -8.47 -4.13
CA THR A 117 6.41 -7.90 -5.38
C THR A 117 5.10 -7.14 -5.18
N THR A 118 4.87 -6.14 -6.02
CA THR A 118 3.64 -5.34 -5.97
C THR A 118 3.29 -4.77 -7.34
N ASP A 119 2.01 -4.55 -7.57
CA ASP A 119 1.47 -3.83 -8.73
C ASP A 119 1.10 -2.37 -8.42
N HIS A 120 1.25 -1.95 -7.16
CA HIS A 120 0.91 -0.61 -6.72
C HIS A 120 1.92 -0.02 -5.72
N LEU A 121 2.03 1.30 -5.71
CA LEU A 121 2.92 2.05 -4.82
C LEU A 121 2.12 2.76 -3.73
N SER A 122 2.50 2.51 -2.49
CA SER A 122 1.85 3.04 -1.28
C SER A 122 2.84 3.15 -0.11
N TYR A 123 2.32 3.34 1.09
CA TYR A 123 3.02 3.08 2.33
C TYR A 123 3.11 1.58 2.59
N TYR A 124 4.32 1.12 2.92
CA TYR A 124 4.63 -0.25 3.30
C TYR A 124 5.18 -0.27 4.73
N ILE A 125 4.66 -1.17 5.56
CA ILE A 125 4.97 -1.24 6.98
C ILE A 125 5.58 -2.60 7.26
N VAL A 126 6.75 -2.62 7.88
CA VAL A 126 7.40 -3.82 8.39
C VAL A 126 7.36 -3.79 9.90
N GLY A 127 6.83 -4.82 10.54
CA GLY A 127 6.72 -4.85 11.99
C GLY A 127 6.04 -6.12 12.49
N PRO A 128 5.73 -6.20 13.79
CA PRO A 128 4.90 -7.27 14.35
C PRO A 128 3.44 -7.12 13.89
N THR A 129 2.71 -8.23 13.89
CA THR A 129 1.28 -8.22 13.56
C THR A 129 0.55 -7.17 14.42
N PRO A 130 -0.17 -6.20 13.80
CA PRO A 130 -0.88 -5.17 14.55
C PRO A 130 -1.76 -5.77 15.64
N VAL A 131 -1.59 -5.29 16.88
CA VAL A 131 -2.39 -5.75 18.01
C VAL A 131 -3.78 -5.10 18.01
N SER A 132 -4.74 -5.95 18.34
CA SER A 132 -6.16 -5.71 18.48
C SER A 132 -6.60 -4.61 19.48
N ASN A 133 -6.55 -3.29 19.21
CA ASN A 133 -6.95 -2.29 20.22
C ASN A 133 -8.46 -2.31 20.51
N SER A 134 -8.86 -2.57 21.76
CA SER A 134 -10.24 -2.85 22.17
C SER A 134 -11.19 -1.65 22.31
N ASN A 135 -10.86 -0.47 21.77
CA ASN A 135 -11.66 0.77 21.96
C ASN A 135 -12.24 1.35 20.66
N GLY A 136 -12.62 0.49 19.72
CA GLY A 136 -13.50 0.88 18.61
C GLY A 136 -13.12 0.19 17.31
N PHE A 137 -13.64 -1.03 17.14
CA PHE A 137 -13.52 -1.90 15.96
C PHE A 137 -12.16 -2.58 15.72
N SER A 138 -12.08 -3.81 16.20
CA SER A 138 -11.36 -4.87 15.50
C SER A 138 -12.27 -6.08 15.38
N LEU A 139 -12.25 -6.78 14.24
CA LEU A 139 -11.59 -8.07 14.03
C LEU A 139 -11.85 -8.42 12.54
N LEU A 140 -10.89 -9.03 11.84
CA LEU A 140 -11.06 -9.65 10.52
C LEU A 140 -11.19 -8.66 9.33
N TYR A 141 -10.10 -8.45 8.60
CA TYR A 141 -10.19 -8.44 7.13
C TYR A 141 -9.86 -9.84 6.62
N VAL A 142 -10.73 -10.80 6.95
CA VAL A 142 -10.97 -11.91 6.02
C VAL A 142 -11.83 -11.31 4.92
N ALA A 143 -11.25 -11.08 3.74
CA ALA A 143 -11.91 -10.80 2.47
C ALA A 143 -13.41 -10.54 2.59
N VAL A 144 -13.80 -9.37 3.12
CA VAL A 144 -15.17 -8.93 3.02
C VAL A 144 -15.29 -8.34 1.62
N ILE A 145 -15.55 -9.20 0.65
CA ILE A 145 -16.22 -8.83 -0.60
C ILE A 145 -17.60 -8.30 -0.19
N VAL A 146 -17.68 -7.06 0.29
CA VAL A 146 -18.93 -6.32 0.44
C VAL A 146 -18.84 -5.15 -0.51
N ILE A 147 -19.17 -5.49 -1.75
CA ILE A 147 -20.15 -4.77 -2.56
C ILE A 147 -20.09 -3.25 -2.31
N ALA A 148 -19.13 -2.59 -2.96
CA ALA A 148 -19.21 -1.16 -3.27
C ALA A 148 -20.32 -0.86 -4.31
N ILE A 149 -21.48 -1.54 -4.20
CA ILE A 149 -22.72 -1.28 -4.94
C ILE A 149 -23.88 -0.96 -3.97
N SER A 150 -23.75 -1.13 -2.64
CA SER A 150 -24.84 -0.82 -1.68
C SER A 150 -24.84 0.60 -1.13
N GLY A 151 -23.97 1.50 -1.61
CA GLY A 151 -24.02 2.94 -1.27
C GLY A 151 -25.12 3.70 -2.02
N VAL A 152 -25.55 3.21 -3.19
CA VAL A 152 -26.59 3.87 -4.00
C VAL A 152 -27.99 3.34 -3.66
N LEU A 153 -28.14 2.05 -3.32
CA LEU A 153 -29.45 1.48 -2.98
C LEU A 153 -29.97 1.90 -1.60
N THR A 154 -29.11 2.05 -0.58
CA THR A 154 -29.55 2.45 0.77
C THR A 154 -30.10 3.87 0.80
N ILE A 155 -29.45 4.82 0.12
CA ILE A 155 -29.94 6.21 0.03
C ILE A 155 -31.26 6.26 -0.76
N ALA A 156 -31.37 5.53 -1.88
CA ALA A 156 -32.61 5.50 -2.67
C ALA A 156 -33.80 4.89 -1.90
N VAL A 157 -33.60 3.81 -1.14
CA VAL A 157 -34.68 3.18 -0.35
C VAL A 157 -35.13 4.07 0.82
N ILE A 158 -34.21 4.79 1.47
CA ILE A 158 -34.54 5.75 2.52
C ILE A 158 -35.31 6.96 1.96
N LEU A 159 -34.91 7.47 0.80
CA LEU A 159 -35.61 8.57 0.13
C LEU A 159 -37.01 8.15 -0.38
N LEU A 160 -37.16 6.94 -0.91
CA LEU A 160 -38.46 6.42 -1.36
C LEU A 160 -39.44 6.14 -0.21
N ARG A 161 -38.97 5.69 0.96
CA ARG A 161 -39.83 5.51 2.15
C ARG A 161 -40.32 6.83 2.73
N LYS A 162 -39.51 7.89 2.71
CA LYS A 162 -39.90 9.21 3.23
C LYS A 162 -40.92 9.91 2.34
N SER A 163 -40.87 9.72 1.02
CA SER A 163 -41.86 10.30 0.10
C SER A 163 -43.26 9.68 0.24
N LYS A 164 -43.37 8.38 0.53
CA LYS A 164 -44.68 7.71 0.69
C LYS A 164 -45.43 8.02 1.99
N HIS A 165 -44.75 8.58 3.00
CA HIS A 165 -45.38 8.94 4.28
C HIS A 165 -45.81 10.40 4.37
N ASN A 166 -45.49 11.21 3.35
CA ASN A 166 -45.79 12.65 3.28
C ASN A 166 -46.67 13.01 2.06
N LEU A 167 -47.43 12.06 1.52
CA LEU A 167 -48.57 12.32 0.62
C LEU A 167 -49.84 11.69 1.18
#